data_AF-A0A4U1ECV2-F1
#
_entry.id   AF-A0A4U1ECV2-F1
#
_cell.length_a   1.000
_cell.length_b   1.000
_cell.length_c   1.000
_cell.angle_alpha   90.00
_cell.angle_beta   90.00
_cell.angle_gamma   90.00
#
_symmetry.space_group_name_H-M   'P 1'
#
loop_
_entity.id
_entity.type
_entity.pdbx_description
1 polymer ?
#
loop_
_entity_poly.entity_id
_entity_poly.type
_entity_poly.pdbx_seq_one_letter_code
_entity_poly.pdbx_strand_id
1 'polypeptide(L)'
;MSLKPRVVDFDETWNKLLTTIKAVVMLEYVERATWNDRFSSIFNEYENLNNLTRDIYALCVAYPEPLGERLYTETKIFLENHVRHLHKRVLESEEQVLVMYHRYWEEYSKGADYMDCLYRYLNTQFIKKNKLTEADLQYGYGGVDMNEPLMEIGE
;
A
#
# COMPACT_ATOMS: atom_id res chain seq x y z
N MET A 1 -12.62 10.29 -16.44
CA MET A 1 -11.44 9.51 -16.92
C MET A 1 -11.84 8.04 -17.03
N SER A 2 -11.53 7.38 -18.14
CA SER A 2 -11.97 6.01 -18.49
C SER A 2 -11.18 4.93 -17.75
N LEU A 3 -11.86 3.87 -17.30
CA LEU A 3 -11.32 2.71 -16.56
C LEU A 3 -10.51 1.72 -17.41
N LYS A 4 -10.21 2.05 -18.66
CA LYS A 4 -9.50 1.14 -19.56
C LYS A 4 -8.01 1.02 -19.19
N PRO A 5 -7.39 -0.16 -19.36
CA PRO A 5 -5.94 -0.35 -19.28
C PRO A 5 -5.21 0.70 -20.11
N ARG A 6 -4.12 1.24 -19.56
CA ARG A 6 -3.30 2.29 -20.19
C ARG A 6 -1.83 2.03 -19.94
N VAL A 7 -1.01 2.63 -20.79
CA VAL A 7 0.43 2.75 -20.54
C VAL A 7 0.60 3.75 -19.42
N VAL A 8 1.24 3.32 -18.33
CA VAL A 8 1.52 4.13 -17.14
C VAL A 8 3.02 4.14 -16.92
N ASP A 9 3.58 5.33 -16.70
CA ASP A 9 4.95 5.46 -16.21
C ASP A 9 5.01 5.04 -14.73
N PHE A 10 5.71 3.95 -14.46
CA PHE A 10 5.84 3.42 -13.12
C PHE A 10 6.59 4.39 -12.22
N ASP A 11 7.72 4.93 -12.68
CA ASP A 11 8.64 5.70 -11.85
C ASP A 11 8.03 7.05 -11.48
N GLU A 12 7.32 7.70 -12.41
CA GLU A 12 6.58 8.92 -12.10
C GLU A 12 5.48 8.68 -11.04
N THR A 13 4.70 7.62 -11.22
CA THR A 13 3.59 7.27 -10.34
C THR A 13 4.10 6.83 -8.96
N TRP A 14 5.13 5.99 -8.94
CA TRP A 14 5.76 5.48 -7.73
C TRP A 14 6.39 6.59 -6.91
N ASN A 15 7.08 7.55 -7.52
CA ASN A 15 7.68 8.68 -6.79
C ASN A 15 6.62 9.52 -6.05
N LYS A 16 5.48 9.79 -6.71
CA LYS A 16 4.36 10.49 -6.07
C LYS A 16 3.75 9.65 -4.94
N LEU A 17 3.56 8.37 -5.17
CA LEU A 17 2.99 7.44 -4.20
C LEU A 17 3.92 7.25 -2.98
N LEU A 18 5.22 7.14 -3.20
CA LEU A 18 6.25 6.99 -2.18
C LEU A 18 6.30 8.19 -1.22
N THR A 19 6.18 9.43 -1.73
CA THR A 19 6.11 10.61 -0.85
C THR A 19 4.94 10.54 0.12
N THR A 20 3.79 10.04 -0.35
CA THR A 20 2.59 9.88 0.48
C THR A 20 2.77 8.73 1.48
N ILE A 21 3.28 7.59 1.04
CA ILE A 21 3.56 6.44 1.91
C ILE A 21 4.52 6.82 3.02
N LYS A 22 5.58 7.57 2.70
CA LYS A 22 6.55 8.03 3.69
C LYS A 22 5.90 8.91 4.75
N ALA A 23 5.06 9.87 4.34
CA ALA A 23 4.34 10.73 5.27
C ALA A 23 3.39 9.92 6.18
N VAL A 24 2.70 8.93 5.62
CA VAL A 24 1.74 8.08 6.35
C VAL A 24 2.42 7.17 7.35
N VAL A 25 3.52 6.51 6.95
CA VAL A 25 4.30 5.60 7.80
C VAL A 25 4.95 6.35 8.96
N MET A 26 5.35 7.60 8.73
CA MET A 26 5.97 8.44 9.75
C MET A 26 4.95 9.25 10.58
N LEU A 27 3.64 9.04 10.37
CA LEU A 27 2.56 9.84 10.97
C LEU A 27 2.79 11.36 10.83
N GLU A 28 3.42 11.78 9.74
CA GLU A 28 3.56 13.20 9.42
C GLU A 28 2.19 13.79 9.08
N TYR A 29 2.06 15.12 9.25
CA TYR A 29 0.83 15.80 8.90
C TYR A 29 0.55 15.65 7.40
N VAL A 30 -0.53 14.95 7.07
CA VAL A 30 -1.08 14.90 5.72
C VAL A 30 -2.33 15.78 5.68
N GLU A 31 -2.32 16.81 4.84
CA GLU A 31 -3.45 17.70 4.66
C GLU A 31 -4.71 16.90 4.30
N ARG A 32 -5.86 17.22 4.89
CA ARG A 32 -7.11 16.45 4.69
C ARG A 32 -7.55 16.38 3.23
N ALA A 33 -7.31 17.43 2.44
CA ALA A 33 -7.58 17.41 1.00
C ALA A 33 -6.69 16.37 0.30
N THR A 34 -5.39 16.37 0.60
CA THR A 34 -4.46 15.33 0.16
C THR A 34 -4.86 13.96 0.70
N TRP A 35 -5.30 13.84 1.95
CA TRP A 35 -5.77 12.56 2.48
C TRP A 35 -7.01 12.06 1.73
N ASN A 36 -8.02 12.90 1.52
CA ASN A 36 -9.23 12.51 0.81
C ASN A 36 -8.93 12.14 -0.65
N ASP A 37 -8.10 12.90 -1.35
CA ASP A 37 -7.63 12.57 -2.71
C ASP A 37 -6.90 11.23 -2.80
N ARG A 38 -6.30 10.78 -1.69
CA ARG A 38 -5.37 9.64 -1.66
C ARG A 38 -5.96 8.41 -0.96
N PHE A 39 -6.89 8.57 -0.04
CA PHE A 39 -7.43 7.53 0.86
C PHE A 39 -8.95 7.37 0.83
N SER A 40 -9.73 8.18 0.11
CA SER A 40 -11.19 7.99 0.01
C SER A 40 -11.54 6.72 -0.78
N SER A 41 -11.48 5.63 -0.04
CA SER A 41 -12.41 4.52 -0.04
C SER A 41 -13.82 4.96 -0.42
N ILE A 42 -14.20 4.77 -1.70
CA ILE A 42 -15.50 4.26 -2.20
C ILE A 42 -16.71 4.56 -1.29
N PHE A 43 -16.93 5.82 -0.91
CA PHE A 43 -18.17 6.29 -0.26
C PHE A 43 -18.36 7.77 -0.59
N ASN A 44 -18.49 8.08 -1.87
CA ASN A 44 -19.41 9.12 -2.33
C ASN A 44 -19.51 8.99 -3.84
N GLU A 45 -20.74 8.77 -4.30
CA GLU A 45 -21.10 8.48 -5.69
C GLU A 45 -20.96 9.70 -6.62
N TYR A 46 -20.51 10.85 -6.11
CA TYR A 46 -20.32 12.05 -6.90
C TYR A 46 -19.05 12.79 -6.48
N GLU A 47 -18.36 13.28 -7.52
CA GLU A 47 -17.24 14.22 -7.53
C GLU A 47 -15.79 13.70 -7.66
N ASN A 48 -15.17 14.30 -8.66
CA ASN A 48 -13.83 14.09 -9.17
C ASN A 48 -12.77 14.59 -8.18
N LEU A 49 -12.26 13.74 -7.30
CA LEU A 49 -10.91 13.89 -6.72
C LEU A 49 -10.51 12.65 -5.91
N ASN A 50 -10.08 11.58 -6.58
CA ASN A 50 -9.48 10.39 -5.94
C ASN A 50 -8.40 9.86 -6.88
N ASN A 51 -7.13 10.20 -6.62
CA ASN A 51 -6.03 9.95 -7.55
C ASN A 51 -5.12 8.78 -7.13
N LEU A 52 -4.94 8.46 -5.83
CA LEU A 52 -3.96 7.41 -5.43
C LEU A 52 -4.51 5.97 -5.45
N THR A 53 -5.75 5.75 -5.01
CA THR A 53 -6.46 4.48 -5.27
C THR A 53 -6.58 4.22 -6.77
N ARG A 54 -6.61 5.30 -7.57
CA ARG A 54 -6.50 5.25 -9.02
C ARG A 54 -5.10 4.92 -9.52
N ASP A 55 -4.05 5.44 -8.90
CA ASP A 55 -2.67 5.15 -9.26
C ASP A 55 -2.32 3.68 -8.97
N ILE A 56 -2.69 3.17 -7.80
CA ILE A 56 -2.54 1.73 -7.47
C ILE A 56 -3.37 0.88 -8.43
N TYR A 57 -4.62 1.24 -8.68
CA TYR A 57 -5.47 0.56 -9.66
C TYR A 57 -4.83 0.57 -11.06
N ALA A 58 -4.42 1.75 -11.55
CA ALA A 58 -3.84 1.95 -12.87
C ALA A 58 -2.53 1.19 -13.06
N LEU A 59 -1.69 1.12 -12.01
CA LEU A 59 -0.50 0.27 -12.01
C LEU A 59 -0.87 -1.21 -12.05
N CYS A 60 -1.90 -1.64 -11.32
CA CYS A 60 -2.34 -3.03 -11.31
C CYS A 60 -3.00 -3.47 -12.64
N VAL A 61 -3.64 -2.56 -13.37
CA VAL A 61 -4.27 -2.82 -14.68
C VAL A 61 -3.48 -2.24 -15.86
N ALA A 62 -2.20 -1.89 -15.64
CA ALA A 62 -1.36 -1.28 -16.66
C ALA A 62 -1.15 -2.19 -17.88
N TYR A 63 -0.89 -1.57 -19.02
CA TYR A 63 -0.55 -2.24 -20.29
C TYR A 63 0.85 -1.78 -20.73
N PRO A 64 1.72 -2.67 -21.29
CA PRO A 64 1.46 -4.04 -21.75
C PRO A 64 1.42 -5.13 -20.67
N GLU A 65 2.00 -4.89 -19.50
CA GLU A 65 2.04 -5.83 -18.39
C GLU A 65 1.58 -5.16 -17.07
N PRO A 66 0.95 -5.90 -16.16
CA PRO A 66 0.53 -5.36 -14.86
C PRO A 66 1.75 -5.06 -13.98
N LEU A 67 1.77 -3.88 -13.38
CA LEU A 67 2.89 -3.39 -12.57
C LEU A 67 2.71 -3.64 -11.06
N GLY A 68 1.69 -4.42 -10.67
CA GLY A 68 1.36 -4.72 -9.28
C GLY A 68 2.49 -5.44 -8.53
N GLU A 69 3.24 -6.33 -9.19
CA GLU A 69 4.39 -7.02 -8.58
C GLU A 69 5.56 -6.07 -8.31
N ARG A 70 5.85 -5.19 -9.28
CA ARG A 70 6.88 -4.15 -9.12
C ARG A 70 6.51 -3.22 -7.98
N LEU A 71 5.25 -2.79 -7.91
CA LEU A 71 4.72 -1.98 -6.82
C LEU A 71 4.91 -2.66 -5.44
N TYR A 72 4.57 -3.95 -5.32
CA TYR A 72 4.78 -4.70 -4.09
C TYR A 72 6.26 -4.77 -3.70
N THR A 73 7.13 -5.05 -4.67
CA THR A 73 8.58 -5.21 -4.44
C THR A 73 9.22 -3.89 -3.97
N GLU A 74 8.92 -2.79 -4.64
CA GLU A 74 9.40 -1.46 -4.25
C GLU A 74 8.89 -1.04 -2.87
N THR A 75 7.63 -1.36 -2.55
CA THR A 75 7.06 -1.13 -1.23
C THR A 75 7.76 -1.96 -0.16
N LYS A 76 8.03 -3.24 -0.41
CA LYS A 76 8.79 -4.12 0.49
C LYS A 76 10.18 -3.54 0.76
N ILE A 77 10.92 -3.14 -0.28
CA ILE A 77 12.25 -2.53 -0.15
C ILE A 77 12.19 -1.26 0.71
N PHE A 78 11.21 -0.39 0.47
CA PHE A 78 11.01 0.81 1.27
C PHE A 78 10.79 0.49 2.75
N LEU A 79 9.88 -0.45 3.06
CA LEU A 79 9.56 -0.83 4.43
C LEU A 79 10.75 -1.48 5.13
N GLU A 80 11.48 -2.39 4.47
CA GLU A 80 12.68 -3.00 5.03
C GLU A 80 13.73 -1.93 5.39
N ASN A 81 13.96 -0.97 4.50
CA ASN A 81 14.90 0.12 4.75
C ASN A 81 14.44 1.02 5.90
N HIS A 82 13.14 1.31 5.97
CA HIS A 82 12.56 2.11 7.06
C HIS A 82 12.69 1.41 8.42
N VAL A 83 12.38 0.12 8.50
CA VAL A 83 12.51 -0.67 9.73
C VAL A 83 13.98 -0.79 10.16
N ARG A 84 14.92 -1.00 9.23
CA ARG A 84 16.36 -0.96 9.54
C ARG A 84 16.80 0.40 10.09
N HIS A 85 16.26 1.49 9.56
CA HIS A 85 16.52 2.83 10.07
C HIS A 85 15.96 3.04 11.48
N LEU A 86 14.73 2.61 11.76
CA LEU A 86 14.15 2.66 13.11
C LEU A 86 14.96 1.82 14.10
N HIS A 87 15.37 0.61 13.69
CA HIS A 87 16.22 -0.26 14.51
C HIS A 87 17.53 0.44 14.92
N LYS A 88 18.19 1.12 13.97
CA LYS A 88 19.40 1.89 14.29
C LYS A 88 19.12 3.02 15.29
N ARG A 89 18.03 3.78 15.12
CA ARG A 89 17.64 4.87 16.05
C ARG A 89 17.32 4.36 17.45
N VAL A 90 16.71 3.17 17.55
CA VAL A 90 16.43 2.53 18.84
C VAL A 90 17.74 2.15 19.53
N LEU A 91 18.68 1.53 18.82
CA LEU A 91 19.98 1.15 19.37
C LEU A 91 20.82 2.33 19.84
N GLU A 92 20.75 3.47 19.15
CA GLU A 92 21.41 4.73 19.55
C GLU A 92 20.87 5.30 20.87
N SER A 93 19.72 4.83 21.36
CA SER A 93 19.08 5.33 22.58
C SER A 93 19.57 4.65 23.87
N GLU A 94 20.54 3.72 23.78
CA GLU A 94 21.21 2.99 24.88
C GLU A 94 20.30 2.58 26.05
N GLU A 95 20.13 3.44 27.06
CA GLU A 95 19.36 3.15 28.28
C GLU A 95 17.83 3.25 28.09
N GLN A 96 17.36 3.94 27.04
CA GLN A 96 15.93 4.17 26.77
C GLN A 96 15.38 3.34 25.60
N VAL A 97 16.09 2.29 25.20
CA VAL A 97 15.75 1.41 24.07
C VAL A 97 14.28 0.96 24.09
N LEU A 98 13.78 0.47 25.22
CA LEU A 98 12.40 -0.05 25.34
C LEU A 98 11.34 1.05 25.15
N VAL A 99 11.57 2.22 25.74
CA VAL A 99 10.63 3.36 25.64
C VAL A 99 10.61 3.90 24.21
N MET A 100 11.78 4.03 23.59
CA MET A 100 11.91 4.50 22.21
C MET A 100 11.35 3.49 21.21
N TYR A 101 11.57 2.19 21.44
CA TYR A 101 10.96 1.13 20.65
C TYR A 101 9.43 1.17 20.73
N HIS A 102 8.87 1.26 21.94
CA HIS A 102 7.42 1.34 22.13
C HIS A 102 6.83 2.53 21.36
N ARG A 103 7.47 3.71 21.46
CA ARG A 103 7.01 4.90 20.74
C ARG A 103 7.05 4.69 19.22
N TYR A 104 8.18 4.25 18.68
CA TYR A 104 8.29 4.02 17.23
C TYR A 104 7.37 2.90 16.74
N TRP A 105 7.13 1.87 17.54
CA TRP A 105 6.17 0.81 17.20
C TRP A 105 4.73 1.33 17.20
N GLU A 106 4.35 2.17 18.16
CA GLU A 106 3.02 2.78 18.20
C GLU A 106 2.79 3.68 16.97
N GLU A 107 3.80 4.44 16.57
CA GLU A 107 3.75 5.27 15.35
C GLU A 107 3.66 4.41 14.09
N TYR A 108 4.57 3.43 13.97
CA TYR A 108 4.66 2.56 12.81
C TYR A 108 3.43 1.66 12.62
N SER A 109 2.85 1.11 13.70
CA SER A 109 1.65 0.26 13.64
C SER A 109 0.44 1.02 13.11
N LYS A 110 0.21 2.25 13.60
CA LYS A 110 -0.85 3.12 13.07
C LYS A 110 -0.60 3.49 11.60
N GLY A 111 0.65 3.80 11.23
CA GLY A 111 1.03 4.04 9.83
C GLY A 111 0.81 2.82 8.93
N ALA A 112 1.06 1.62 9.44
CA ALA A 112 0.82 0.36 8.75
C ALA A 112 -0.67 0.09 8.51
N ASP A 113 -1.54 0.37 9.49
CA ASP A 113 -3.00 0.25 9.33
C ASP A 113 -3.51 1.18 8.22
N TYR A 114 -2.99 2.40 8.15
CA TYR A 114 -3.32 3.33 7.08
C TYR A 114 -2.80 2.84 5.72
N MET A 115 -1.57 2.33 5.65
CA MET A 115 -1.05 1.73 4.43
C MET A 115 -1.89 0.54 3.96
N ASP A 116 -2.37 -0.34 4.85
CA ASP A 116 -3.23 -1.45 4.47
C ASP A 116 -4.53 -0.96 3.82
N CYS A 117 -5.12 0.11 4.36
CA CYS A 117 -6.28 0.76 3.76
C CYS A 117 -5.98 1.33 2.37
N LEU A 118 -4.81 1.92 2.17
CA LEU A 118 -4.36 2.46 0.88
C LEU A 118 -4.15 1.34 -0.15
N TYR A 119 -3.48 0.27 0.27
CA TYR A 119 -3.15 -0.89 -0.56
C TYR A 119 -4.30 -1.90 -0.69
N ARG A 120 -5.49 -1.62 -0.15
CA ARG A 120 -6.62 -2.55 -0.16
C ARG A 120 -6.93 -3.14 -1.54
N TYR A 121 -6.82 -2.36 -2.61
CA TYR A 121 -7.00 -2.88 -3.97
C TYR A 121 -5.91 -3.91 -4.35
N LEU A 122 -4.64 -3.59 -4.11
CA LEU A 122 -3.52 -4.52 -4.31
C LEU A 122 -3.69 -5.78 -3.44
N ASN A 123 -4.06 -5.61 -2.17
CA ASN A 123 -4.23 -6.71 -1.22
C ASN A 123 -5.36 -7.66 -1.62
N THR A 124 -6.50 -7.12 -2.09
CA THR A 124 -7.67 -7.94 -2.46
C THR A 124 -7.61 -8.52 -3.87
N GLN A 125 -7.13 -7.76 -4.86
CA GLN A 125 -7.18 -8.18 -6.26
C GLN A 125 -5.88 -8.81 -6.76
N PHE A 126 -4.73 -8.42 -6.21
CA PHE A 126 -3.44 -8.94 -6.66
C PHE A 126 -2.91 -10.02 -5.73
N ILE A 127 -2.84 -9.74 -4.42
CA ILE A 127 -2.27 -10.68 -3.45
C ILE A 127 -3.19 -11.90 -3.28
N LYS A 128 -4.45 -11.71 -2.86
CA LYS A 128 -5.36 -12.83 -2.59
C LYS A 128 -5.69 -13.71 -3.81
N LYS A 129 -5.65 -13.17 -5.03
CA LYS A 129 -5.99 -13.93 -6.26
C LYS A 129 -4.79 -14.58 -6.94
N ASN A 130 -3.60 -13.97 -6.90
CA ASN A 130 -2.47 -14.39 -7.73
C ASN A 130 -1.29 -14.97 -6.95
N LYS A 131 -1.20 -14.83 -5.62
CA LYS A 131 -0.07 -15.35 -4.84
C LYS A 131 -0.49 -15.86 -3.46
N LEU A 132 -0.03 -17.06 -3.11
CA LEU A 132 0.29 -17.36 -1.71
C LEU A 132 1.37 -16.37 -1.30
N THR A 133 1.14 -15.58 -0.26
CA THR A 133 2.18 -14.67 0.23
C THR A 133 3.38 -15.49 0.72
N GLU A 134 4.60 -14.92 0.67
CA GLU A 134 5.76 -15.55 1.33
C GLU A 134 5.45 -15.84 2.81
N ALA A 135 4.64 -14.98 3.45
CA ALA A 135 4.15 -15.21 4.80
C ALA A 135 3.23 -16.45 4.91
N ASP A 136 2.37 -16.71 3.92
CA ASP A 136 1.53 -17.91 3.88
C ASP A 136 2.37 -19.18 3.71
N LEU A 137 3.42 -19.12 2.89
CA LEU A 137 4.37 -20.21 2.66
C LEU A 137 5.25 -20.48 3.89
N GLN A 138 5.62 -19.44 4.62
CA GLN A 138 6.61 -19.51 5.70
C GLN A 138 5.98 -19.62 7.10
N TYR A 139 4.76 -19.13 7.29
CA TYR A 139 4.06 -19.10 8.57
C TYR A 139 2.69 -19.79 8.58
N GLY A 140 2.17 -20.21 7.41
CA GLY A 140 1.03 -21.13 7.29
C GLY A 140 -0.31 -20.56 7.76
N TYR A 141 -1.16 -20.12 6.81
CA TYR A 141 -2.59 -19.93 7.07
C TYR A 141 -3.42 -20.90 6.22
N GLY A 142 -4.25 -21.70 6.91
CA GLY A 142 -5.16 -22.67 6.32
C GLY A 142 -6.23 -21.98 5.46
N GLY A 143 -6.62 -22.68 4.39
CA GLY A 143 -7.38 -22.17 3.26
C GLY A 143 -8.62 -21.33 3.59
N VAL A 144 -8.78 -20.25 2.83
CA VAL A 144 -10.07 -19.57 2.67
C VAL A 144 -10.35 -19.51 1.17
N ASP A 145 -11.53 -20.01 0.82
CA ASP A 145 -12.05 -20.36 -0.50
C ASP A 145 -11.67 -19.42 -1.66
N MET A 146 -11.04 -20.01 -2.68
CA MET A 146 -10.71 -19.43 -3.99
C MET A 146 -11.90 -19.47 -4.96
N ASN A 147 -13.12 -19.19 -4.50
CA ASN A 147 -14.34 -19.29 -5.32
C ASN A 147 -15.28 -18.09 -5.13
N GLU A 148 -14.77 -16.86 -5.29
CA GLU A 148 -15.64 -15.72 -5.58
C GLU A 148 -15.66 -15.45 -7.10
N PRO A 149 -16.81 -15.56 -7.76
CA PRO A 149 -16.90 -15.42 -9.21
C PRO A 149 -16.57 -13.99 -9.62
N LEU A 150 -15.64 -13.87 -10.57
CA LEU A 150 -15.35 -12.64 -11.30
C LEU A 150 -16.66 -12.10 -11.90
N MET A 151 -17.07 -10.88 -11.53
CA MET A 151 -18.20 -10.23 -12.19
C MET A 151 -17.84 -9.99 -13.66
N GLU A 152 -18.48 -10.74 -14.55
CA GLU A 152 -18.50 -10.46 -15.99
C GLU A 152 -19.24 -9.14 -16.22
N ILE A 153 -18.55 -8.15 -16.76
CA ILE A 153 -19.20 -6.97 -17.34
C ILE A 153 -19.47 -7.32 -18.81
N GLY A 154 -20.73 -7.64 -19.12
CA GLY A 154 -21.23 -7.84 -20.47
C GLY A 154 -21.20 -6.56 -21.32
N GLU A 155 -21.23 -6.78 -22.64
CA GLU A 155 -21.15 -5.77 -23.72
C GLU A 155 -22.13 -4.59 -23.62
#